data_AF-A0A1Q7DYS3-F1
#
_entry.id   AF-A0A1Q7DYS3-F1
#
_cell.length_a   1.000
_cell.length_b   1.000
_cell.length_c   1.000
_cell.angle_alpha   90.00
_cell.angle_beta   90.00
_cell.angle_gamma   90.00
#
_symmetry.space_group_name_H-M   'P 1'
#
loop_
_entity.id
_entity.type
_entity.pdbx_description
1 polymer ?
#
loop_
_entity_poly.entity_id
_entity_poly.type
_entity_poly.pdbx_seq_one_letter_code
_entity_poly.pdbx_strand_id
1 'polypeptide(L)'
;MSDALESAPYIMDSSWAYVWRGVLEYQRGHYQLARLSMRRALALYPDPGVRGLDTISPGLANLLDVEARSIRTFRAWDLDQPVRWLTAPQFVYPRELRRRRVSGPAVVRMLVDTLGHVDESNVEILEIPDSAFSKPVKRTLSTVLFSPARIAGKPVRSLVSYRFDLTPPPPPDPVRLIDLARTQLRTGQPDSALELLEDALDPANAATPAVRVYAELVQGIAWQARHDTARAAGSFELGLDHYRRLAAQGVDFAPFLRSLADSLRLTARRE
;
A
#
# COMPACT_ATOMS: atom_id res chain seq x y z
N MET A 1 16.16 34.66 27.16
CA MET A 1 17.28 33.93 26.50
C MET A 1 16.89 33.19 25.23
N SER A 2 15.60 32.93 24.92
CA SER A 2 15.22 32.31 23.63
C SER A 2 15.37 33.28 22.44
N ASP A 3 14.91 34.52 22.54
CA ASP A 3 14.94 35.50 21.42
C ASP A 3 16.35 35.83 20.90
N ALA A 4 17.37 35.71 21.76
CA ALA A 4 18.76 35.98 21.39
C ALA A 4 19.39 34.86 20.54
N LEU A 5 18.85 33.63 20.60
CA LEU A 5 19.38 32.48 19.84
C LEU A 5 18.79 32.39 18.42
N GLU A 6 17.58 32.92 18.22
CA GLU A 6 16.93 33.00 16.91
C GLU A 6 17.41 34.19 16.06
N SER A 7 18.05 35.20 16.68
CA SER A 7 18.47 36.45 16.03
C SER A 7 19.97 36.55 15.70
N ALA A 8 20.73 35.45 15.80
CA ALA A 8 22.15 35.48 15.49
C ALA A 8 22.40 35.72 13.98
N PRO A 9 23.39 36.55 13.61
CA PRO A 9 23.64 36.95 12.21
C PRO A 9 24.10 35.81 11.30
N TYR A 10 24.54 34.67 11.85
CA TYR A 10 24.92 33.47 11.11
C TYR A 10 24.24 32.22 11.68
N ILE A 11 23.66 31.41 10.79
CA ILE A 11 23.00 30.12 11.13
C ILE A 11 23.94 29.18 11.90
N MET A 12 25.24 29.25 11.63
CA MET A 12 26.28 28.46 12.31
C MET A 12 26.43 28.85 13.79
N ASP A 13 26.28 30.13 14.13
CA ASP A 13 26.37 30.62 15.51
C ASP A 13 25.17 30.15 16.34
N SER A 14 23.97 30.18 15.75
CA SER A 14 22.77 29.61 16.37
C SER A 14 22.88 28.10 16.58
N SER A 15 23.42 27.38 15.59
CA SER A 15 23.68 25.93 15.70
C SER A 15 24.62 25.60 16.87
N TRP A 16 25.77 26.28 16.95
CA TRP A 16 26.74 26.10 18.02
C TRP A 16 26.17 26.45 19.39
N ALA A 17 25.38 27.51 19.49
CA ALA A 17 24.75 27.90 20.74
C ALA A 17 23.76 26.83 21.25
N TYR A 18 23.02 26.17 20.35
CA TYR A 18 22.19 25.03 20.72
C TYR A 18 23.02 23.78 21.12
N VAL A 19 24.16 23.52 20.48
CA VAL A 19 25.07 22.45 20.92
C VAL A 19 25.55 22.72 22.34
N TRP A 20 26.05 23.92 22.63
CA TRP A 20 26.55 24.28 23.96
C TRP A 20 25.46 24.31 25.03
N ARG A 21 24.25 24.75 24.67
CA ARG A 21 23.09 24.59 25.55
C ARG A 21 22.84 23.12 25.86
N GLY A 22 22.91 22.26 24.83
CA GLY A 22 22.79 20.81 25.01
C GLY A 22 23.83 20.24 25.96
N VAL A 23 25.09 20.67 25.84
CA VAL A 23 26.20 20.29 26.72
C VAL A 23 25.91 20.68 28.17
N LEU A 24 25.49 21.92 28.40
CA LEU A 24 25.18 22.44 29.73
C LEU A 24 24.02 21.68 30.40
N GLU A 25 22.95 21.41 29.65
CA GLU A 25 21.80 20.65 30.17
C GLU A 25 22.18 19.20 30.48
N TYR A 26 23.04 18.58 29.69
CA TYR A 26 23.53 17.22 29.95
C TYR A 26 24.33 17.16 31.25
N GLN A 27 25.23 18.12 31.49
CA GLN A 27 26.00 18.21 32.73
C GLN A 27 25.13 18.46 33.97
N ARG A 28 23.98 19.12 33.79
CA ARG A 28 22.97 19.32 34.85
C ARG A 28 22.07 18.11 35.08
N GLY A 29 22.25 17.02 34.32
CA GLY A 29 21.39 15.83 34.37
C GLY A 29 20.05 15.98 33.65
N HIS A 30 19.82 17.08 32.93
CA HIS A 30 18.59 17.33 32.17
C HIS A 30 18.64 16.72 30.77
N TYR A 31 18.72 15.39 30.69
CA TYR A 31 18.95 14.66 29.44
C TYR A 31 17.93 14.95 28.33
N GLN A 32 16.66 15.17 28.66
CA GLN A 32 15.62 15.51 27.68
C GLN A 32 15.83 16.90 27.06
N LEU A 33 16.23 17.89 27.86
CA LEU A 33 16.54 19.24 27.38
C LEU A 33 17.84 19.26 26.57
N ALA A 34 18.82 18.45 26.97
CA ALA A 34 20.05 18.26 26.22
C ALA A 34 19.77 17.73 24.81
N ARG A 35 18.94 16.68 24.74
CA ARG A 35 18.51 16.05 23.49
C ARG A 35 17.71 17.01 22.59
N LEU A 36 16.77 17.77 23.16
CA LEU A 36 16.02 18.78 22.42
C LEU A 36 16.94 19.87 21.84
N SER A 37 17.93 20.32 22.61
CA SER A 37 18.88 21.33 22.16
C SER A 37 19.77 20.79 21.03
N MET A 38 20.25 19.55 21.12
CA MET A 38 21.00 18.92 20.04
C MET A 38 20.17 18.73 18.76
N ARG A 39 18.88 18.36 18.87
CA ARG A 39 17.98 18.31 17.71
C ARG A 39 17.85 19.66 17.02
N ARG A 40 17.71 20.74 17.78
CA ARG A 40 17.63 22.11 17.23
C ARG A 40 18.92 22.50 16.52
N ALA A 41 20.08 22.18 17.09
CA ALA A 41 21.37 22.43 16.43
C ALA A 41 21.47 21.70 15.07
N LEU A 42 21.11 20.42 15.04
CA LEU A 42 21.20 19.57 13.86
C LEU A 42 20.15 19.91 12.78
N ALA A 43 19.01 20.49 13.18
CA ALA A 43 18.02 21.02 12.25
C ALA A 43 18.51 22.28 11.53
N LEU A 44 19.32 23.11 12.21
CA LEU A 44 19.94 24.29 11.61
C LEU A 44 21.15 23.93 10.74
N TYR A 45 21.97 22.99 11.21
CA TYR A 45 23.15 22.53 10.48
C TYR A 45 23.41 21.04 10.76
N PRO A 46 23.20 20.14 9.78
CA PRO A 46 23.26 18.69 9.99
C PRO A 46 24.63 18.16 10.44
N ASP A 47 25.70 18.92 10.19
CA ASP A 47 27.07 18.60 10.62
C ASP A 47 27.78 19.79 11.27
N PRO A 48 27.52 20.10 12.56
CA PRO A 48 28.08 21.27 13.22
C PRO A 48 29.61 21.19 13.42
N GLY A 49 30.26 20.09 13.01
CA GLY A 49 31.72 19.94 13.05
C GLY A 49 32.29 19.80 14.46
N VAL A 50 31.44 19.59 15.47
CA VAL A 50 31.83 19.56 16.88
C VAL A 50 32.48 18.22 17.21
N ARG A 51 33.72 18.27 17.69
CA ARG A 51 34.53 17.09 18.06
C ARG A 51 34.93 17.18 19.54
N GLY A 52 35.32 16.06 20.12
CA GLY A 52 35.84 16.02 21.50
C GLY A 52 34.78 16.18 22.60
N LEU A 53 33.50 15.99 22.32
CA LEU A 53 32.45 16.14 23.35
C LEU A 53 32.62 15.16 24.52
N ASP A 54 33.19 13.98 24.28
CA ASP A 54 33.47 13.02 25.35
C ASP A 54 34.61 13.46 26.28
N THR A 55 35.47 14.41 25.86
CA THR A 55 36.46 15.00 26.79
C THR A 55 35.80 16.00 27.74
N ILE A 56 34.61 16.50 27.42
CA ILE A 56 33.82 17.40 28.28
C ILE A 56 32.98 16.58 29.26
N SER A 57 32.27 15.57 28.75
CA SER A 57 31.48 14.65 29.57
C SER A 57 31.31 13.32 28.85
N PRO A 58 31.55 12.17 29.51
CA PRO A 58 31.36 10.87 28.90
C PRO A 58 29.93 10.68 28.36
N GLY A 59 29.83 10.21 27.11
CA GLY A 59 28.55 9.85 26.47
C GLY A 59 27.88 11.00 25.71
N LEU A 60 28.43 12.21 25.79
CA LEU A 60 27.86 13.39 25.16
C LEU A 60 28.07 13.37 23.63
N ALA A 61 29.19 12.82 23.16
CA ALA A 61 29.37 12.58 21.73
C ALA A 61 28.36 11.55 21.21
N ASN A 62 28.09 10.49 21.98
CA ASN A 62 27.10 9.49 21.60
C ASN A 62 25.68 10.08 21.56
N LEU A 63 25.32 11.01 22.46
CA LEU A 63 24.04 11.71 22.41
C LEU A 63 23.90 12.51 21.11
N LEU A 64 24.93 13.29 20.75
CA LEU A 64 24.92 14.08 19.51
C LEU A 64 24.85 13.17 18.28
N ASP A 65 25.60 12.07 18.27
CA ASP A 65 25.59 11.08 17.19
C ASP A 65 24.21 10.43 17.00
N VAL A 66 23.53 10.09 18.10
CA VAL A 66 22.19 9.50 18.04
C VAL A 66 21.20 10.48 17.43
N GLU A 67 21.25 11.75 17.84
CA GLU A 67 20.40 12.78 17.26
C GLU A 67 20.76 13.09 15.80
N ALA A 68 22.06 13.12 15.47
CA ALA A 68 22.54 13.36 14.12
C ALA A 68 22.09 12.25 13.16
N ARG A 69 22.15 10.97 13.57
CA ARG A 69 21.62 9.83 12.79
C ARG A 69 20.11 9.87 12.57
N SER A 70 19.37 10.52 13.47
CA SER A 70 17.92 10.71 13.35
C SER A 70 17.54 11.83 12.38
N ILE A 71 18.50 12.67 11.97
CA ILE A 71 18.27 13.84 11.10
C ILE A 71 19.00 13.69 9.76
N ARG A 72 20.19 13.08 9.74
CA ARG A 72 20.96 12.84 8.53
C ARG A 72 20.32 11.76 7.67
N THR A 73 20.35 12.02 6.37
CA THR A 73 19.82 11.15 5.35
C THR A 73 20.98 10.54 4.58
N PHE A 74 21.15 9.22 4.70
CA PHE A 74 22.24 8.48 4.05
C PHE A 74 21.80 7.84 2.73
N ARG A 75 22.65 7.86 1.71
CA ARG A 75 22.42 7.22 0.41
C ARG A 75 23.02 5.81 0.41
N ALA A 76 22.64 5.00 -0.57
CA ALA A 76 22.96 3.57 -0.60
C ALA A 76 24.46 3.23 -0.49
N TRP A 77 25.35 4.08 -1.01
CA TRP A 77 26.81 3.90 -0.94
C TRP A 77 27.44 4.34 0.39
N ASP A 78 26.69 5.06 1.22
CA ASP A 78 27.13 5.46 2.57
C ASP A 78 26.88 4.35 3.61
N LEU A 79 26.24 3.24 3.22
CA LEU A 79 25.75 2.19 4.12
C LEU A 79 26.60 0.92 4.06
N ASP A 80 26.94 0.38 5.23
CA ASP A 80 27.54 -0.96 5.32
C ASP A 80 26.50 -2.06 5.08
N GLN A 81 25.25 -1.82 5.48
CA GLN A 81 24.11 -2.70 5.23
C GLN A 81 22.94 -1.89 4.65
N PRO A 82 22.61 -2.08 3.36
CA PRO A 82 21.53 -1.35 2.72
C PRO A 82 20.15 -1.87 3.13
N VAL A 83 19.14 -1.04 2.95
CA VAL A 83 17.74 -1.40 3.18
C VAL A 83 17.30 -2.54 2.26
N ARG A 84 16.58 -3.51 2.81
CA ARG A 84 15.96 -4.63 2.11
C ARG A 84 14.51 -4.79 2.54
N TRP A 85 13.68 -5.31 1.65
CA TRP A 85 12.31 -5.72 1.94
C TRP A 85 12.33 -6.89 2.94
N LEU A 86 11.65 -6.76 4.08
CA LEU A 86 11.41 -7.89 5.00
C LEU A 86 10.05 -8.53 4.73
N THR A 87 9.06 -7.73 4.33
CA THR A 87 7.73 -8.20 3.92
C THR A 87 7.51 -7.94 2.44
N ALA A 88 6.80 -8.87 1.78
CA ALA A 88 6.39 -8.68 0.40
C ALA A 88 5.31 -7.59 0.32
N PRO A 89 5.43 -6.59 -0.58
CA PRO A 89 4.41 -5.57 -0.75
C PRO A 89 3.11 -6.20 -1.26
N GLN A 90 2.02 -6.07 -0.51
CA GLN A 90 0.68 -6.45 -0.96
C GLN A 90 0.08 -5.30 -1.77
N PHE A 91 0.48 -5.20 -3.03
CA PHE A 91 -0.04 -4.19 -3.94
C PHE A 91 -1.38 -4.62 -4.54
N VAL A 92 -2.46 -3.97 -4.13
CA VAL A 92 -3.78 -4.17 -4.74
C VAL A 92 -3.89 -3.27 -5.96
N TYR A 93 -3.99 -3.91 -7.13
CA TYR A 93 -4.05 -3.20 -8.40
C TYR A 93 -5.41 -2.48 -8.57
N PRO A 94 -5.46 -1.15 -8.77
CA PRO A 94 -6.72 -0.42 -8.93
C PRO A 94 -7.55 -0.93 -10.11
N ARG A 95 -8.85 -1.17 -9.91
CA ARG A 95 -9.76 -1.78 -10.89
C ARG A 95 -9.79 -1.01 -12.21
N GLU A 96 -9.81 0.32 -12.16
CA GLU A 96 -9.87 1.20 -13.33
C GLU A 96 -8.60 1.09 -14.19
N LEU A 97 -7.43 1.04 -13.54
CA LEU A 97 -6.13 0.91 -14.21
C LEU A 97 -5.95 -0.50 -14.77
N ARG A 98 -6.45 -1.51 -14.06
CA ARG A 98 -6.48 -2.90 -14.50
C ARG A 98 -7.30 -3.06 -15.78
N ARG A 99 -8.50 -2.49 -15.83
CA ARG A 99 -9.39 -2.50 -17.01
C ARG A 99 -8.75 -1.84 -18.22
N ARG A 100 -8.06 -0.71 -18.01
CA ARG A 100 -7.31 0.02 -19.05
C ARG A 100 -5.98 -0.66 -19.42
N ARG A 101 -5.59 -1.73 -18.73
CA ARG A 101 -4.30 -2.43 -18.89
C ARG A 101 -3.10 -1.47 -18.86
N VAL A 102 -3.18 -0.44 -18.02
CA VAL A 102 -2.05 0.47 -17.83
C VAL A 102 -0.90 -0.35 -17.28
N SER A 103 0.32 -0.12 -17.72
CA SER A 103 1.50 -0.76 -17.16
C SER A 103 2.71 0.11 -17.37
N GLY A 104 3.76 -0.14 -16.62
CA GLY A 104 5.03 0.56 -16.81
C GLY A 104 5.86 0.68 -15.54
N PRO A 105 7.03 1.31 -15.66
CA PRO A 105 7.95 1.47 -14.54
C PRO A 105 7.44 2.52 -13.56
N ALA A 106 7.57 2.23 -12.27
CA ALA A 106 7.44 3.20 -11.19
C ALA A 106 8.80 3.37 -10.51
N VAL A 107 9.23 4.62 -10.38
CA VAL A 107 10.43 5.00 -9.63
C VAL A 107 9.99 5.80 -8.42
N VAL A 108 10.29 5.28 -7.24
CA VAL A 108 9.97 5.91 -5.96
C VAL A 108 11.25 6.19 -5.20
N ARG A 109 11.25 7.31 -4.49
CA ARG A 109 12.28 7.67 -3.53
C ARG A 109 11.62 7.80 -2.17
N MET A 110 12.16 7.14 -1.16
CA MET A 110 11.54 7.13 0.16
C MET A 110 12.57 7.17 1.27
N LEU A 111 12.18 7.81 2.37
CA LEU A 111 12.96 7.86 3.59
C LEU A 111 12.52 6.73 4.53
N VAL A 112 13.42 5.78 4.75
CA VAL A 112 13.25 4.67 5.69
C VAL A 112 13.82 5.09 7.04
N ASP A 113 13.03 4.93 8.10
CA ASP A 113 13.46 5.31 9.44
C ASP A 113 14.44 4.29 10.06
N THR A 114 14.89 4.55 11.28
CA THR A 114 15.81 3.66 12.01
C THR A 114 15.19 2.32 12.44
N LEU A 115 13.87 2.19 12.37
CA LEU A 115 13.11 0.98 12.69
C LEU A 115 12.70 0.19 11.43
N GLY A 116 12.94 0.74 10.24
CA GLY A 116 12.54 0.12 8.98
C GLY A 116 11.12 0.44 8.54
N HIS A 117 10.49 1.49 9.06
CA HIS A 117 9.18 1.97 8.63
C HIS A 117 9.30 3.12 7.62
N VAL A 118 8.26 3.29 6.82
CA VAL A 118 8.11 4.36 5.83
C VAL A 118 6.74 4.99 6.00
N ASP A 119 6.68 6.32 6.07
CA ASP A 119 5.41 7.06 6.05
C ASP A 119 5.05 7.47 4.61
N GLU A 120 3.75 7.57 4.30
CA GLU A 120 3.30 8.00 2.96
C GLU A 120 3.80 9.40 2.57
N SER A 121 3.94 10.31 3.53
CA SER A 121 4.48 11.66 3.33
C SER A 121 5.96 11.66 2.95
N ASN A 122 6.68 10.61 3.36
CA ASN A 122 8.10 10.40 3.10
C ASN A 122 8.37 9.60 1.82
N VAL A 123 7.32 9.29 1.05
CA VAL A 123 7.41 8.66 -0.27
C VAL A 123 7.20 9.70 -1.36
N GLU A 124 8.24 9.91 -2.15
CA GLU A 124 8.25 10.73 -3.35
C GLU A 124 8.21 9.84 -4.60
N ILE A 125 7.36 10.20 -5.56
CA ILE A 125 7.24 9.49 -6.83
C ILE A 125 7.99 10.28 -7.88
N LEU A 126 9.04 9.69 -8.43
CA LEU A 126 9.88 10.30 -9.46
C LEU A 126 9.36 10.00 -10.87
N GLU A 127 8.85 8.79 -11.07
CA GLU A 127 8.30 8.33 -12.35
C GLU A 127 7.14 7.35 -12.05
N ILE A 128 6.03 7.46 -12.77
CA ILE A 128 4.89 6.53 -12.66
C ILE A 128 4.06 6.57 -13.96
N PRO A 129 3.52 5.43 -14.45
CA PRO A 129 2.85 5.40 -15.75
C PRO A 129 1.49 6.11 -15.78
N ASP A 130 0.81 6.21 -14.64
CA ASP A 130 -0.45 6.93 -14.48
C ASP A 130 -0.53 7.48 -13.05
N SER A 131 -0.94 8.74 -12.90
CA SER A 131 -0.97 9.43 -11.60
C SER A 131 -1.91 8.76 -10.60
N ALA A 132 -2.92 8.01 -11.08
CA ALA A 132 -3.84 7.26 -10.24
C ALA A 132 -3.16 6.11 -9.46
N PHE A 133 -1.95 5.67 -9.84
CA PHE A 133 -1.17 4.72 -9.03
C PHE A 133 -0.54 5.37 -7.79
N SER A 134 -0.42 6.69 -7.75
CA SER A 134 0.38 7.38 -6.74
C SER A 134 -0.06 7.05 -5.32
N LYS A 135 -1.36 7.19 -5.04
CA LYS A 135 -1.92 6.93 -3.71
C LYS A 135 -1.85 5.44 -3.34
N PRO A 136 -2.28 4.48 -4.20
CA PRO A 136 -2.09 3.05 -3.96
C PRO A 136 -0.65 2.66 -3.67
N VAL A 137 0.31 3.15 -4.45
CA VAL A 137 1.74 2.85 -4.27
C VAL A 137 2.24 3.35 -2.93
N LYS A 138 1.98 4.62 -2.58
CA LYS A 138 2.38 5.19 -1.28
C LYS A 138 1.80 4.39 -0.12
N ARG A 139 0.52 4.05 -0.19
CA ARG A 139 -0.17 3.26 0.84
C ARG A 139 0.40 1.85 0.97
N THR A 140 0.73 1.19 -0.13
CA THR A 140 1.36 -0.14 -0.06
C THR A 140 2.75 -0.04 0.57
N LEU A 141 3.56 0.95 0.17
CA LEU A 141 4.90 1.14 0.72
C LEU A 141 4.91 1.45 2.22
N SER A 142 3.90 2.15 2.74
CA SER A 142 3.78 2.42 4.18
C SER A 142 3.41 1.18 5.01
N THR A 143 2.86 0.14 4.38
CA THR A 143 2.55 -1.15 5.05
C THR A 143 3.71 -2.14 5.06
N VAL A 144 4.77 -1.83 4.32
CA VAL A 144 5.93 -2.72 4.19
C VAL A 144 6.90 -2.50 5.35
N LEU A 145 7.47 -3.59 5.84
CA LEU A 145 8.56 -3.55 6.80
C LEU A 145 9.90 -3.71 6.06
N PHE A 146 10.82 -2.80 6.34
CA PHE A 146 12.15 -2.77 5.76
C PHE A 146 13.21 -3.14 6.80
N SER A 147 14.35 -3.64 6.37
CA SER A 147 15.51 -3.78 7.26
C SER A 147 16.13 -2.39 7.51
N PRO A 148 16.41 -2.00 8.76
CA PRO A 148 17.09 -0.74 9.03
C PRO A 148 18.43 -0.67 8.31
N ALA A 149 18.71 0.47 7.68
CA ALA A 149 20.03 0.78 7.17
C ALA A 149 21.02 0.88 8.34
N ARG A 150 22.27 0.40 8.16
CA ARG A 150 23.30 0.50 9.21
C ARG A 150 24.61 1.09 8.71
N ILE A 151 25.24 1.88 9.58
CA ILE A 151 26.62 2.38 9.46
C ILE A 151 27.36 2.04 10.74
N ALA A 152 28.52 1.39 10.62
CA ALA A 152 29.30 0.82 11.71
C ALA A 152 28.44 -0.02 12.68
N GLY A 153 27.50 -0.79 12.13
CA GLY A 153 26.55 -1.62 12.90
C GLY A 153 25.40 -0.88 13.58
N LYS A 154 25.33 0.46 13.51
CA LYS A 154 24.27 1.28 14.17
C LYS A 154 23.17 1.66 13.16
N PRO A 155 21.88 1.57 13.53
CA PRO A 155 20.78 1.90 12.63
C PRO A 155 20.72 3.40 12.32
N VAL A 156 20.44 3.75 11.06
CA VAL A 156 20.36 5.13 10.56
C VAL A 156 19.16 5.33 9.65
N ARG A 157 18.67 6.56 9.53
CA ARG A 157 17.66 6.90 8.51
C ARG A 157 18.32 6.92 7.13
N SER A 158 17.68 6.32 6.15
CA SER A 158 18.23 6.23 4.80
C SER A 158 17.22 6.63 3.74
N LEU A 159 17.68 7.41 2.77
CA LEU A 159 16.94 7.71 1.56
C LEU A 159 17.31 6.69 0.50
N VAL A 160 16.32 5.90 0.13
CA VAL A 160 16.46 4.83 -0.86
C VAL A 160 15.61 5.15 -2.08
N SER A 161 16.04 4.64 -3.23
CA SER A 161 15.28 4.74 -4.46
C SER A 161 15.07 3.34 -5.03
N TYR A 162 13.81 3.00 -5.31
CA TYR A 162 13.44 1.73 -5.91
C TYR A 162 12.77 1.97 -7.25
N ARG A 163 13.10 1.10 -8.21
CA ARG A 163 12.40 0.99 -9.48
C ARG A 163 11.72 -0.38 -9.50
N PHE A 164 10.45 -0.41 -9.84
CA PHE A 164 9.69 -1.64 -10.03
C PHE A 164 8.68 -1.47 -11.17
N ASP A 165 8.31 -2.58 -11.78
CA ASP A 165 7.36 -2.57 -12.90
C ASP A 165 5.94 -2.86 -12.39
N LEU A 166 5.04 -1.92 -12.63
CA LEU A 166 3.62 -2.07 -12.37
C LEU A 166 2.99 -2.81 -13.53
N THR A 167 2.76 -4.10 -13.33
CA THR A 167 2.07 -4.95 -14.31
C THR A 167 0.78 -5.48 -13.70
N PRO A 168 -0.37 -5.36 -14.39
CA PRO A 168 -1.60 -5.92 -13.89
C PRO A 168 -1.45 -7.44 -13.72
N PRO A 169 -1.99 -8.03 -12.64
CA PRO A 169 -1.96 -9.47 -12.47
C PRO A 169 -2.72 -10.13 -13.64
N PRO A 170 -2.37 -11.37 -14.00
CA PRO A 170 -3.14 -12.11 -14.99
C PRO A 170 -4.61 -12.15 -14.54
N PRO A 171 -5.57 -11.93 -15.45
CA PRO A 171 -6.97 -11.97 -15.10
C PRO A 171 -7.30 -13.36 -14.51
N PRO A 172 -7.95 -13.43 -13.34
CA PRO A 172 -8.42 -14.70 -12.81
C PRO A 172 -9.41 -15.35 -13.79
N ASP A 173 -9.40 -16.68 -13.83
CA ASP A 173 -10.39 -17.45 -14.60
C ASP A 173 -11.80 -17.21 -14.05
N PRO A 174 -12.72 -16.61 -14.83
CA PRO A 174 -14.08 -16.32 -14.38
C PRO A 174 -14.85 -17.58 -13.97
N VAL A 175 -14.61 -18.74 -14.60
CA VAL A 175 -15.30 -19.99 -14.24
C VAL A 175 -14.92 -20.40 -12.81
N ARG A 176 -13.62 -20.33 -12.49
CA ARG A 176 -13.12 -20.62 -11.15
C ARG A 176 -13.71 -19.68 -10.09
N LEU A 177 -13.87 -18.39 -10.41
CA LEU A 177 -14.50 -17.42 -9.51
C LEU A 177 -15.97 -17.80 -9.23
N ILE A 178 -16.72 -18.21 -10.25
CA ILE A 178 -18.11 -18.65 -10.09
C ILE A 178 -18.20 -19.92 -9.24
N ASP A 179 -17.29 -20.89 -9.42
CA ASP A 179 -17.26 -22.12 -8.62
C ASP A 179 -16.92 -21.85 -7.14
N LEU A 180 -16.01 -20.90 -6.88
CA LEU A 180 -15.75 -20.41 -5.53
C LEU A 180 -16.98 -19.71 -4.94
N ALA A 181 -17.67 -18.86 -5.71
CA ALA A 181 -18.88 -18.18 -5.26
C ALA A 181 -19.99 -19.18 -4.89
N ARG A 182 -20.19 -20.22 -5.70
CA ARG A 182 -21.12 -21.31 -5.39
C ARG A 182 -20.73 -22.08 -4.13
N THR A 183 -19.44 -22.21 -3.86
CA THR A 183 -18.97 -22.81 -2.60
C THR A 183 -19.28 -21.92 -1.42
N GLN A 184 -19.05 -20.60 -1.52
CA GLN A 184 -19.42 -19.64 -0.47
C GLN A 184 -20.92 -19.64 -0.18
N LEU A 185 -21.75 -19.69 -1.23
CA LEU A 185 -23.21 -19.84 -1.12
C LEU A 185 -23.62 -21.08 -0.31
N ARG A 186 -23.03 -22.24 -0.59
CA ARG A 186 -23.31 -23.48 0.16
C ARG A 186 -22.92 -23.39 1.63
N THR A 187 -21.93 -22.56 1.96
CA THR A 187 -21.51 -22.31 3.35
C THR A 187 -22.29 -21.19 4.03
N GLY A 188 -23.31 -20.62 3.39
CA GLY A 188 -24.12 -19.54 3.95
C GLY A 188 -23.42 -18.17 3.95
N GLN A 189 -22.47 -17.95 3.04
CA GLN A 189 -21.72 -16.69 2.90
C GLN A 189 -22.07 -15.99 1.57
N PRO A 190 -23.27 -15.41 1.44
CA PRO A 190 -23.70 -14.83 0.17
C PRO A 190 -22.96 -13.53 -0.18
N ASP A 191 -22.48 -12.76 0.80
CA ASP A 191 -21.71 -11.54 0.54
C ASP A 191 -20.37 -11.85 -0.14
N SER A 192 -19.61 -12.79 0.42
CA SER A 192 -18.37 -13.29 -0.20
C SER A 192 -18.61 -13.87 -1.59
N ALA A 193 -19.76 -14.51 -1.81
CA ALA A 193 -20.15 -15.00 -3.14
C ALA A 193 -20.40 -13.85 -4.13
N LEU A 194 -21.09 -12.78 -3.69
CA LEU A 194 -21.37 -11.62 -4.53
C LEU A 194 -20.10 -10.88 -4.93
N GLU A 195 -19.11 -10.75 -4.05
CA GLU A 195 -17.80 -10.16 -4.38
C GLU A 195 -17.07 -10.97 -5.47
N LEU A 196 -17.04 -12.29 -5.33
CA LEU A 196 -16.44 -13.19 -6.33
C LEU A 196 -17.15 -13.11 -7.68
N LEU A 197 -18.48 -12.96 -7.69
CA LEU A 197 -19.27 -12.82 -8.90
C LEU A 197 -19.10 -11.44 -9.55
N GLU A 198 -18.96 -10.38 -8.76
CA GLU A 198 -18.61 -9.05 -9.27
C GLU A 198 -17.26 -9.09 -9.98
N ASP A 199 -16.26 -9.76 -9.39
CA ASP A 199 -14.97 -9.98 -10.03
C ASP A 199 -15.11 -10.85 -11.29
N ALA A 200 -15.90 -11.92 -11.27
CA ALA A 200 -16.12 -12.77 -12.45
C ALA A 200 -16.76 -11.99 -13.62
N LEU A 201 -17.61 -11.01 -13.32
CA LEU A 201 -18.29 -10.16 -14.28
C LEU A 201 -17.49 -8.91 -14.69
N ASP A 202 -16.34 -8.65 -14.06
CA ASP A 202 -15.48 -7.52 -14.40
C ASP A 202 -15.00 -7.66 -15.86
N PRO A 203 -15.22 -6.64 -16.72
CA PRO A 203 -14.76 -6.66 -18.11
C PRO A 203 -13.26 -6.94 -18.27
N ALA A 204 -12.43 -6.61 -17.27
CA ALA A 204 -11.00 -6.92 -17.26
C ALA A 204 -10.69 -8.43 -17.33
N ASN A 205 -11.61 -9.27 -16.87
CA ASN A 205 -11.43 -10.72 -16.80
C ASN A 205 -11.93 -11.45 -18.06
N ALA A 206 -12.48 -10.72 -19.03
CA ALA A 206 -12.83 -11.22 -20.37
C ALA A 206 -13.68 -12.51 -20.37
N ALA A 207 -14.66 -12.62 -19.47
CA ALA A 207 -15.59 -13.74 -19.45
C ALA A 207 -16.30 -13.90 -20.80
N THR A 208 -16.37 -15.14 -21.30
CA THR A 208 -17.13 -15.44 -22.52
C THR A 208 -18.62 -15.17 -22.28
N PRO A 209 -19.42 -14.90 -23.33
CA PRO A 209 -20.85 -14.65 -23.15
C PRO A 209 -21.57 -15.77 -22.39
N ALA A 210 -21.18 -17.03 -22.60
CA ALA A 210 -21.76 -18.17 -21.89
C ALA A 210 -21.38 -18.22 -20.40
N VAL A 211 -20.12 -17.87 -20.06
CA VAL A 211 -19.68 -17.79 -18.67
C VAL A 211 -20.33 -16.61 -17.94
N ARG A 212 -20.56 -15.51 -18.66
CA ARG A 212 -21.29 -14.35 -18.14
C ARG A 212 -22.73 -14.70 -17.74
N VAL A 213 -23.44 -15.45 -18.59
CA VAL A 213 -24.77 -15.98 -18.25
C VAL A 213 -24.72 -16.81 -16.97
N TYR A 214 -23.74 -17.71 -16.86
CA TYR A 214 -23.60 -18.54 -15.66
C TYR A 214 -23.37 -17.68 -14.40
N ALA A 215 -22.50 -16.68 -14.46
CA ALA A 215 -22.27 -15.75 -13.36
C ALA A 215 -23.53 -14.95 -12.99
N GLU A 216 -24.26 -14.40 -13.97
CA GLU A 216 -25.50 -13.62 -13.76
C GLU A 216 -26.59 -14.46 -13.09
N LEU A 217 -26.79 -15.72 -13.52
CA LEU A 217 -27.75 -16.62 -12.88
C LEU A 217 -27.33 -16.99 -11.44
N VAL A 218 -26.05 -17.24 -11.19
CA VAL A 218 -25.55 -17.51 -9.83
C VAL A 218 -25.64 -16.26 -8.95
N GLN A 219 -25.49 -15.07 -9.52
CA GLN A 219 -25.69 -13.79 -8.81
C GLN A 219 -27.14 -13.59 -8.38
N GLY A 220 -28.11 -14.05 -9.17
CA GLY A 220 -29.52 -14.08 -8.75
C GLY A 220 -29.73 -14.96 -7.51
N ILE A 221 -29.12 -16.16 -7.47
CA ILE A 221 -29.14 -17.05 -6.29
C ILE A 221 -28.43 -16.38 -5.09
N ALA A 222 -27.28 -15.76 -5.35
CA ALA A 222 -26.64 -14.66 -4.62
C ALA A 222 -27.60 -13.81 -3.77
N TRP A 223 -28.35 -12.99 -4.49
CA TRP A 223 -29.28 -12.02 -3.94
C TRP A 223 -30.49 -12.65 -3.27
N GLN A 224 -30.96 -13.79 -3.77
CA GLN A 224 -32.06 -14.52 -3.14
C GLN A 224 -31.67 -15.05 -1.76
N ALA A 225 -30.45 -15.57 -1.60
CA ALA A 225 -29.91 -15.98 -0.30
C ALA A 225 -29.72 -14.79 0.67
N ARG A 226 -29.57 -13.58 0.12
CA ARG A 226 -29.56 -12.30 0.85
C ARG A 226 -30.95 -11.74 1.15
N HIS A 227 -32.02 -12.43 0.75
CA HIS A 227 -33.41 -11.98 0.80
C HIS A 227 -33.68 -10.66 0.04
N ASP A 228 -32.83 -10.31 -0.93
CA ASP A 228 -33.02 -9.16 -1.83
C ASP A 228 -33.70 -9.63 -3.12
N THR A 229 -35.03 -9.78 -3.06
CA THR A 229 -35.84 -10.34 -4.15
C THR A 229 -35.80 -9.48 -5.42
N ALA A 230 -35.71 -8.15 -5.27
CA ALA A 230 -35.64 -7.23 -6.40
C ALA A 230 -34.34 -7.41 -7.20
N ARG A 231 -33.19 -7.47 -6.52
CA ARG A 231 -31.91 -7.71 -7.21
C ARG A 231 -31.78 -9.14 -7.72
N ALA A 232 -32.38 -10.12 -7.03
CA ALA A 232 -32.44 -11.49 -7.49
C ALA A 232 -33.20 -11.58 -8.82
N ALA A 233 -34.42 -11.04 -8.87
CA ALA A 233 -35.24 -11.01 -10.07
C ALA A 233 -34.53 -10.32 -11.25
N GLY A 234 -33.93 -9.15 -11.02
CA GLY A 234 -33.19 -8.43 -12.06
C GLY A 234 -31.99 -9.22 -12.60
N SER A 235 -31.27 -9.94 -11.74
CA SER A 235 -30.14 -10.79 -12.17
C SER A 235 -30.61 -12.01 -12.95
N PHE A 236 -31.70 -12.65 -12.53
CA PHE A 236 -32.30 -13.77 -13.26
C PHE A 236 -32.84 -13.35 -14.63
N GLU A 237 -33.54 -12.23 -14.70
CA GLU A 237 -34.08 -11.70 -15.96
C GLU A 237 -32.94 -11.43 -16.95
N LEU A 238 -31.89 -10.73 -16.51
CA LEU A 238 -30.71 -10.43 -17.32
C LEU A 238 -30.03 -11.71 -17.83
N GLY A 239 -29.75 -12.66 -16.93
CA GLY A 239 -29.08 -13.91 -17.28
C GLY A 239 -29.92 -14.79 -18.22
N LEU A 240 -31.24 -14.90 -17.99
CA LEU A 240 -32.14 -15.67 -18.84
C LEU A 240 -32.38 -15.03 -20.20
N ASP A 241 -32.36 -13.69 -20.30
CA ASP A 241 -32.38 -12.99 -21.58
C ASP A 241 -31.10 -13.25 -22.40
N HIS A 242 -29.93 -13.07 -21.79
CA HIS A 242 -28.64 -13.38 -22.41
C HIS A 242 -28.57 -14.86 -22.85
N TYR A 243 -29.01 -15.78 -21.99
CA TYR A 243 -29.08 -17.20 -22.32
C TYR A 243 -29.94 -17.47 -23.55
N ARG A 244 -31.14 -16.88 -23.64
CA ARG A 244 -32.05 -17.06 -24.79
C ARG A 244 -31.44 -16.54 -26.07
N ARG A 245 -30.84 -15.34 -26.05
CA ARG A 245 -30.20 -14.74 -27.22
C ARG A 245 -29.05 -15.60 -27.74
N LEU A 246 -28.18 -16.08 -26.85
CA LEU A 246 -27.06 -16.94 -27.22
C LEU A 246 -27.52 -18.32 -27.72
N ALA A 247 -28.54 -18.92 -27.09
CA ALA A 247 -29.11 -20.18 -27.54
C ALA A 247 -29.70 -20.05 -28.95
N ALA A 248 -30.39 -18.93 -29.25
CA ALA A 248 -30.91 -18.64 -30.58
C ALA A 248 -29.81 -18.44 -31.63
N GLN A 249 -28.60 -18.05 -31.21
CA GLN A 249 -27.40 -17.95 -32.05
C GLN A 249 -26.67 -19.30 -32.21
N GLY A 250 -27.20 -20.39 -31.67
CA GLY A 250 -26.61 -21.74 -31.78
C GLY A 250 -25.48 -22.02 -30.80
N VAL A 251 -25.31 -21.22 -29.74
CA VAL A 251 -24.33 -21.50 -28.67
C VAL A 251 -24.80 -22.71 -27.86
N ASP A 252 -24.01 -23.80 -27.86
CA ASP A 252 -24.28 -24.95 -27.01
C ASP A 252 -23.78 -24.71 -25.58
N PHE A 253 -24.70 -24.85 -24.62
CA PHE A 253 -24.41 -24.66 -23.21
C PHE A 253 -24.17 -25.99 -22.52
N ALA A 254 -23.31 -25.99 -21.50
CA ALA A 254 -23.13 -27.18 -20.67
C ALA A 254 -24.47 -27.65 -20.07
N PRO A 255 -24.70 -28.98 -19.92
CA PRO A 255 -26.00 -29.51 -19.47
C PRO A 255 -26.48 -28.92 -18.13
N PHE A 256 -25.56 -28.68 -17.20
CA PHE A 256 -25.90 -28.11 -15.89
C PHE A 256 -26.48 -26.69 -16.00
N LEU A 257 -25.99 -25.88 -16.96
CA LEU A 257 -26.42 -24.50 -17.14
C LEU A 257 -27.81 -24.46 -17.79
N ARG A 258 -28.10 -25.39 -18.72
CA ARG A 258 -29.45 -25.57 -19.27
C ARG A 258 -30.46 -25.91 -18.17
N SER A 259 -30.12 -26.91 -17.35
CA SER A 259 -30.94 -27.34 -16.22
C SER A 259 -31.20 -26.19 -15.22
N LEU A 260 -30.17 -25.41 -14.91
CA LEU A 260 -30.31 -24.24 -14.05
C LEU A 260 -31.25 -23.19 -14.65
N ALA A 261 -31.05 -22.83 -15.92
CA ALA A 261 -31.89 -21.84 -16.59
C ALA A 261 -33.36 -22.28 -16.66
N ASP A 262 -33.61 -23.56 -16.95
CA ASP A 262 -34.97 -24.11 -17.00
C ASP A 262 -35.63 -24.17 -15.62
N SER A 263 -34.89 -24.52 -14.57
CA SER A 263 -35.37 -24.47 -13.18
C SER A 263 -35.81 -23.05 -12.78
N LEU A 264 -34.98 -22.04 -13.07
CA LEU A 264 -35.25 -20.64 -12.74
C LEU A 264 -36.44 -20.07 -13.53
N ARG A 265 -36.65 -20.52 -14.77
CA ARG A 265 -37.84 -20.15 -15.56
C ARG A 265 -39.14 -20.70 -14.96
N LEU A 266 -39.09 -21.91 -14.41
CA LEU A 266 -40.26 -22.54 -13.80
C LEU A 266 -40.64 -21.88 -12.47
N THR A 267 -39.65 -21.44 -11.69
CA THR A 267 -39.91 -20.69 -10.44
C THR A 267 -40.49 -19.31 -10.71
N ALA A 268 -39.96 -18.58 -11.70
CA ALA A 268 -40.45 -17.24 -12.05
C ALA A 268 -41.89 -17.22 -12.60
N ARG A 269 -42.45 -18.37 -13.01
CA ARG A 269 -43.86 -18.51 -13.44
C ARG A 269 -44.83 -18.83 -12.29
N ARG A 270 -44.32 -19.17 -11.11
CA ARG A 270 -45.11 -19.61 -9.95
C ARG A 270 -45.30 -18.50 -8.90
N GLU A 271 -44.53 -17.43 -8.99
CA GLU A 271 -44.69 -16.19 -8.23
C GLU A 271 -45.58 -15.20 -9.00
#